data_AF-A0A673IXM5-F1
#
_entry.id   AF-A0A673IXM5-F1
#
_cell.length_a   1.000
_cell.length_b   1.000
_cell.length_c   1.000
_cell.angle_alpha   90.00
_cell.angle_beta   90.00
_cell.angle_gamma   90.00
#
_symmetry.space_group_name_H-M   'P 1'
#
loop_
_entity.id
_entity.type
_entity.pdbx_description
1 polymer ?
#
loop_
_entity_poly.entity_id
_entity_poly.type
_entity_poly.pdbx_seq_one_letter_code
_entity_poly.pdbx_strand_id
1 'polypeptide(L)'
;MKCVCRQYAWIEKHLGPEFLEQIILTRDKTVVTGDILIDDKPDIQGVEPSPSWEHVLFTACHNKHLPPNASQRRLLSWADDWRGVLESKRQ
;
A
#
# COMPACT_ATOMS: atom_id res chain seq x y z
N MET A 1 -19.97 7.74 6.79
CA MET A 1 -20.69 6.56 6.25
C MET A 1 -20.59 6.40 4.73
N LYS A 2 -20.76 7.46 3.91
CA LYS A 2 -20.78 7.34 2.43
C LYS A 2 -19.47 6.83 1.76
N CYS A 3 -18.31 7.05 2.37
CA CYS A 3 -17.03 6.61 1.81
C CYS A 3 -16.81 5.09 1.94
N VAL A 4 -17.15 4.51 3.10
CA VAL A 4 -16.92 3.09 3.39
C VAL A 4 -17.69 2.20 2.42
N CYS A 5 -19.01 2.36 2.34
CA CYS A 5 -19.83 1.56 1.43
C CYS A 5 -19.39 1.67 -0.04
N ARG A 6 -18.89 2.85 -0.45
CA ARG A 6 -18.37 3.04 -1.81
C ARG A 6 -17.08 2.25 -2.07
N GLN A 7 -16.20 2.13 -1.08
CA GLN A 7 -14.99 1.32 -1.22
C GLN A 7 -15.33 -0.16 -1.37
N TYR A 8 -16.20 -0.70 -0.51
CA TYR A 8 -16.67 -2.09 -0.62
C TYR A 8 -17.32 -2.37 -1.98
N ALA A 9 -18.26 -1.53 -2.40
CA ALA A 9 -18.95 -1.71 -3.68
C ALA A 9 -17.99 -1.61 -4.89
N TRP A 10 -16.97 -0.76 -4.82
CA TRP A 10 -15.97 -0.68 -5.89
C TRP A 10 -15.10 -1.94 -5.95
N ILE A 11 -14.67 -2.46 -4.80
CA ILE A 11 -13.86 -3.67 -4.70
C ILE A 11 -14.65 -4.88 -5.19
N GLU A 12 -15.86 -5.09 -4.69
CA GLU A 12 -16.75 -6.17 -5.13
C GLU A 12 -16.94 -6.16 -6.65
N LYS A 13 -17.16 -4.98 -7.22
CA LYS A 13 -17.38 -4.81 -8.67
C LYS A 13 -16.17 -5.19 -9.54
N HIS A 14 -14.94 -4.92 -9.09
CA HIS A 14 -13.74 -5.06 -9.94
C HIS A 14 -12.87 -6.25 -9.57
N LEU A 15 -12.93 -6.71 -8.32
CA LEU A 15 -12.08 -7.79 -7.78
C LEU A 15 -12.89 -9.01 -7.31
N GLY A 16 -14.22 -8.90 -7.23
CA GLY A 16 -15.10 -9.98 -6.78
C GLY A 16 -15.42 -9.92 -5.28
N PRO A 17 -16.51 -10.57 -4.85
CA PRO A 17 -16.95 -10.58 -3.45
C PRO A 17 -15.96 -11.28 -2.51
N GLU A 18 -15.19 -12.25 -2.98
CA GLU A 18 -14.14 -12.93 -2.19
C GLU A 18 -13.05 -11.98 -1.71
N PHE A 19 -12.81 -10.88 -2.44
CA PHE A 19 -11.81 -9.90 -2.06
C PHE A 19 -12.27 -9.02 -0.90
N LEU A 20 -13.56 -9.00 -0.57
CA LEU A 20 -14.10 -8.23 0.55
C LEU A 20 -13.57 -8.72 1.90
N GLU A 21 -13.28 -10.02 2.02
CA GLU A 21 -12.72 -10.62 3.23
C GLU A 21 -11.27 -10.17 3.50
N GLN A 22 -10.59 -9.63 2.49
CA GLN A 22 -9.21 -9.13 2.60
C GLN A 22 -9.12 -7.64 2.96
N ILE A 23 -10.25 -6.94 3.09
CA ILE A 23 -10.26 -5.50 3.36
C ILE A 23 -9.98 -5.21 4.83
N ILE A 24 -8.92 -4.44 5.10
CA ILE A 24 -8.67 -3.80 6.40
C ILE A 24 -8.94 -2.30 6.27
N LEU A 25 -10.02 -1.82 6.91
CA LEU A 25 -10.30 -0.39 6.99
C LEU A 25 -9.73 0.20 8.28
N THR A 26 -8.69 1.00 8.13
CA THR A 26 -8.04 1.71 9.25
C THR A 26 -7.62 3.11 8.81
N ARG A 27 -7.56 4.03 9.78
CA ARG A 27 -6.90 5.34 9.60
C ARG A 27 -5.40 5.26 9.84
N ASP A 28 -4.99 4.29 10.64
CA ASP A 28 -3.62 4.07 11.03
C ASP A 28 -3.17 2.72 10.48
N LYS A 29 -2.31 2.75 9.45
CA LYS A 29 -1.76 1.53 8.83
C LYS A 29 -0.57 0.99 9.60
N THR A 30 0.01 1.76 10.52
CA THR A 30 1.20 1.36 11.28
C THR A 30 0.91 0.20 12.22
N VAL A 31 -0.35 0.05 12.68
CA VAL A 31 -0.79 -1.08 13.52
C VAL A 31 -1.10 -2.36 12.73
N VAL A 32 -1.09 -2.31 11.40
CA VAL A 32 -1.35 -3.47 10.56
C VAL A 32 -0.05 -4.19 10.29
N THR A 33 0.02 -5.47 10.64
CA THR A 33 1.20 -6.31 10.40
C THR A 33 1.21 -6.86 8.99
N GLY A 34 2.39 -6.85 8.37
CA GLY A 34 2.68 -7.43 7.06
C GLY A 34 4.13 -7.17 6.67
N ASP A 35 4.59 -7.78 5.57
CA ASP A 35 5.97 -7.63 5.09
C ASP A 35 6.16 -6.39 4.19
N ILE A 36 5.13 -6.02 3.44
CA ILE A 36 5.18 -4.94 2.43
C ILE A 36 3.88 -4.13 2.49
N LEU A 37 4.04 -2.80 2.41
CA LEU A 37 2.94 -1.87 2.13
C LEU A 37 3.24 -1.10 0.84
N ILE A 38 2.43 -1.29 -0.19
CA ILE A 38 2.45 -0.50 -1.43
C ILE A 38 1.44 0.64 -1.28
N ASP A 39 1.91 1.87 -1.24
CA ASP A 39 1.07 3.06 -0.96
C ASP A 39 1.68 4.32 -1.57
N ASP A 40 0.86 5.26 -2.01
CA ASP A 40 1.27 6.49 -2.69
C ASP A 40 1.48 7.68 -1.75
N LYS A 41 1.16 7.55 -0.46
CA LYS A 41 1.48 8.55 0.56
C LYS A 41 2.98 8.47 0.89
N PRO A 42 3.77 9.57 0.70
CA PRO A 42 5.22 9.52 0.88
C PRO A 42 5.69 9.21 2.30
N ASP A 43 4.96 9.72 3.30
CA ASP A 43 5.26 9.55 4.72
C ASP A 43 4.01 9.03 5.45
N ILE A 44 4.11 7.80 5.95
CA ILE A 44 3.04 7.08 6.64
C ILE A 44 3.38 7.02 8.12
N GLN A 45 2.71 7.86 8.89
CA GLN A 45 2.88 7.99 10.33
C GLN A 45 1.64 7.44 11.06
N GLY A 46 1.85 6.99 12.29
CA GLY A 46 0.82 6.43 13.15
C GLY A 46 1.36 6.18 14.55
N VAL A 47 0.67 5.33 15.31
CA VAL A 47 1.03 5.01 16.70
C VAL A 47 2.23 4.07 16.79
N GLU A 48 2.45 3.18 15.82
CA GLU A 48 3.60 2.27 15.80
C GLU A 48 4.79 2.97 15.13
N PRO A 49 5.86 3.32 15.88
CA PRO A 49 7.01 4.05 15.34
C PRO A 49 7.87 3.20 14.40
N SER A 50 7.80 1.87 14.47
CA SER A 50 8.53 0.95 13.60
C SER A 50 7.59 -0.10 13.00
N PRO A 51 6.76 0.27 12.00
CA PRO A 51 5.83 -0.66 11.36
C PRO A 51 6.56 -1.89 10.81
N SER A 52 5.92 -3.06 10.85
CA SER A 52 6.55 -4.32 10.44
C SER A 52 6.88 -4.39 8.94
N TRP A 53 6.15 -3.62 8.13
CA TRP A 53 6.22 -3.67 6.68
C TRP A 53 7.31 -2.74 6.13
N GLU A 54 7.94 -3.17 5.04
CA GLU A 54 8.69 -2.26 4.18
C GLU A 54 7.71 -1.40 3.37
N HIS A 55 7.87 -0.07 3.43
CA HIS A 55 7.11 0.84 2.59
C HIS A 55 7.69 0.89 1.19
N VAL A 56 6.87 0.52 0.20
CA VAL A 56 7.18 0.67 -1.22
C VAL A 56 6.31 1.79 -1.78
N LEU A 57 6.94 2.92 -2.11
CA LEU A 57 6.22 4.10 -2.55
C LEU A 57 5.70 3.92 -3.98
N PHE A 58 4.39 3.92 -4.16
CA PHE A 58 3.78 3.87 -5.48
C PHE A 58 3.72 5.27 -6.09
N THR A 59 4.12 5.41 -7.36
CA THR A 59 4.19 6.72 -7.99
C THR A 59 2.81 7.24 -8.39
N ALA A 60 2.53 8.48 -8.01
CA ALA A 60 1.29 9.19 -8.30
C ALA A 60 1.58 10.66 -8.66
N CYS A 61 0.57 11.37 -9.18
CA CYS A 61 0.74 12.72 -9.70
C CYS A 61 1.29 13.72 -8.67
N HIS A 62 0.95 13.55 -7.39
CA HIS A 62 1.39 14.40 -6.27
C HIS A 62 2.72 14.00 -5.65
N ASN A 63 3.28 12.81 -5.95
CA ASN A 63 4.54 12.36 -5.34
C ASN A 63 5.68 12.13 -6.36
N LYS A 64 5.38 12.18 -7.67
CA LYS A 64 6.34 11.93 -8.77
C LYS A 64 7.53 12.90 -8.83
N HIS A 65 7.39 14.07 -8.21
CA HIS A 65 8.41 15.11 -8.19
C HIS A 65 9.37 14.98 -7.00
N LEU A 66 9.07 14.07 -6.06
CA LEU A 66 9.93 13.83 -4.92
C LEU A 66 11.23 13.16 -5.39
N PRO A 67 12.39 13.58 -4.86
CA PRO A 67 13.66 12.98 -5.25
C PRO A 67 13.71 11.49 -4.84
N PRO A 68 14.56 10.69 -5.50
CA PRO A 68 14.83 9.33 -5.08
C PRO A 68 15.33 9.30 -3.63
N ASN A 69 14.81 8.36 -2.84
CA ASN A 69 15.26 8.09 -1.48
C ASN A 69 16.03 6.76 -1.49
N ALA A 70 17.29 6.77 -1.06
CA ALA A 70 18.14 5.59 -1.05
C ALA A 70 17.61 4.47 -0.13
N SER A 71 16.83 4.82 0.89
CA SER A 71 16.30 3.90 1.89
C SER A 71 14.87 3.43 1.60
N GLN A 72 14.22 3.90 0.53
CA GLN A 72 12.82 3.60 0.22
C GLN A 72 12.68 3.17 -1.25
N ARG A 73 12.19 1.95 -1.47
CA ARG A 73 11.88 1.47 -2.82
C ARG A 73 10.68 2.22 -3.39
N ARG A 74 10.67 2.36 -4.72
CA ARG A 74 9.59 3.02 -5.46
C ARG A 74 9.17 2.16 -6.63
N LEU A 75 7.86 1.96 -6.79
CA LEU A 75 7.24 1.44 -8.01
C LEU A 75 6.73 2.64 -8.82
N LEU A 76 7.13 2.76 -10.09
CA LEU A 76 6.64 3.80 -11.00
C LEU A 76 5.26 3.46 -11.53
N SER A 77 4.97 2.17 -11.70
CA SER A 77 3.67 1.67 -12.16
C SER A 77 3.47 0.19 -11.82
N TRP A 78 2.27 -0.34 -12.08
CA TRP A 78 2.01 -1.79 -12.01
C TRP A 78 2.65 -2.59 -13.16
N ALA A 79 3.21 -1.93 -14.18
CA ALA A 79 3.99 -2.59 -15.22
C ALA A 79 5.45 -2.86 -14.81
N ASP A 80 5.88 -2.29 -13.67
CA ASP A 80 7.20 -2.52 -13.09
C ASP A 80 7.28 -3.90 -12.42
N ASP A 81 8.48 -4.31 -11.99
CA ASP A 81 8.72 -5.60 -11.35
C ASP A 81 8.25 -5.64 -9.87
N TRP A 82 6.94 -5.55 -9.67
CA TRP A 82 6.32 -5.73 -8.35
C TRP A 82 6.50 -7.15 -7.82
N ARG A 83 6.70 -8.15 -8.69
CA ARG A 83 6.94 -9.54 -8.28
C ARG A 83 8.30 -9.70 -7.61
N GLY A 84 9.35 -9.09 -8.17
CA GLY A 84 10.67 -9.04 -7.54
C GLY A 84 10.66 -8.36 -6.18
N VAL A 85 9.82 -7.33 -6.00
CA VAL A 85 9.59 -6.70 -4.68
C VAL A 85 9.04 -7.72 -3.68
N LEU A 86 7.99 -8.47 -4.05
CA LEU A 86 7.42 -9.51 -3.18
C LEU A 86 8.41 -10.64 -2.90
N GLU A 87 9.11 -11.13 -3.93
CA GLU A 87 10.06 -12.25 -3.81
C GLU A 87 11.23 -11.90 -2.88
N SER A 88 11.65 -10.63 -2.83
CA SER A 88 12.69 -10.18 -1.90
C SER A 88 12.35 -10.33 -0.42
N LYS A 89 11.09 -10.63 -0.09
CA LYS A 89 10.61 -10.89 1.28
C LYS A 89 10.24 -12.36 1.53
N ARG A 90 10.26 -13.20 0.49
CA ARG A 90 10.02 -14.64 0.68
C ARG A 90 11.30 -15.29 1.21
N GLN A 91 11.17 -15.99 2.33
CA GLN A 91 12.18 -16.92 2.84
C GLN A 91 11.82 -18.35 2.41
#